data_AF-A0A7S0RX43-F1
#
_entry.id   AF-A0A7S0RX43-F1
#
_cell.length_a   1.000
_cell.length_b   1.000
_cell.length_c   1.000
_cell.angle_alpha   90.00
_cell.angle_beta   90.00
_cell.angle_gamma   90.00
#
_symmetry.space_group_name_H-M   'P 1'
#
loop_
_entity.id
_entity.type
_entity.pdbx_description
1 polymer ?
#
loop_
_entity_poly.entity_id
_entity_poly.type
_entity_poly.pdbx_seq_one_letter_code
_entity_poly.pdbx_strand_id
1 'polypeptide(L)'
;AELAAYAPGRAWRLVEVDRTLADVDAHKDHILNLLHPAGTVMDLNIGAALWLAVGASGTLRLPPPQTQLGEAGAAAPQQPAANQRLTDGQPYTSAARVVMLGHGADEQCAGYGRHRTRFVGGGWRGLSGELRVDVRRLWVRNLGRDDRLVSDWGREARHPFLAEPLMRALLGGVALREVADLRNAPGVGDKHVLRAALAQLGLPEAAARVKRAIQFGSRIGKASNVREFGSNRAANRRNAGSVALEALAIT
;
A
#
# COMPACT_ATOMS: atom_id res chain seq x y z
N ALA A 1 4.88 -13.99 -7.65
CA ALA A 1 5.54 -14.59 -8.83
C ALA A 1 6.63 -13.66 -9.37
N GLU A 2 6.29 -12.51 -9.96
CA GLU A 2 7.25 -11.57 -10.58
C GLU A 2 8.47 -11.20 -9.72
N LEU A 3 8.27 -10.75 -8.48
CA LEU A 3 9.39 -10.38 -7.58
C LEU A 3 10.34 -11.56 -7.26
N ALA A 4 9.78 -12.78 -7.17
CA ALA A 4 10.58 -13.97 -6.94
C ALA A 4 11.42 -14.33 -8.17
N ALA A 5 10.85 -14.17 -9.37
CA ALA A 5 11.59 -14.34 -10.62
C ALA A 5 12.70 -13.27 -10.79
N TYR A 6 12.43 -12.02 -10.43
CA TYR A 6 13.41 -10.93 -10.50
C TYR A 6 14.60 -11.12 -9.57
N ALA A 7 14.38 -11.64 -8.35
CA ALA A 7 15.43 -11.86 -7.37
C ALA A 7 15.35 -13.30 -6.81
N PRO A 8 15.80 -14.31 -7.57
CA PRO A 8 15.62 -15.72 -7.24
C PRO A 8 16.42 -16.15 -6.00
N GLY A 9 17.58 -15.53 -5.75
CA GLY A 9 18.39 -15.78 -4.56
C GLY A 9 17.80 -15.23 -3.26
N ARG A 10 16.71 -14.44 -3.32
CA ARG A 10 16.08 -13.88 -2.12
C ARG A 10 15.06 -14.86 -1.54
N ALA A 11 15.11 -15.02 -0.21
CA ALA A 11 14.13 -15.78 0.56
C ALA A 11 12.78 -15.04 0.63
N TRP A 12 12.02 -15.09 -0.45
CA TRP A 12 10.66 -14.53 -0.48
C TRP A 12 9.71 -15.37 0.37
N ARG A 13 8.90 -14.68 1.18
CA ARG A 13 7.88 -15.26 2.06
C ARG A 13 6.68 -14.32 2.03
N LEU A 14 5.57 -14.77 1.48
CA LEU A 14 4.31 -14.04 1.57
C LEU A 14 3.59 -14.53 2.82
N VAL A 15 3.13 -13.61 3.67
CA VAL A 15 2.28 -13.92 4.82
C VAL A 15 0.89 -13.41 4.50
N GLU A 16 -0.06 -14.33 4.32
CA GLU A 16 -1.46 -14.01 4.09
C GLU A 16 -2.13 -13.71 5.43
N VAL A 17 -2.38 -12.42 5.68
CA VAL A 17 -3.03 -11.93 6.89
C VAL A 17 -4.54 -11.79 6.62
N ASP A 18 -5.23 -12.92 6.59
CA ASP A 18 -6.66 -12.99 6.28
C ASP A 18 -7.50 -12.71 7.53
N ARG A 19 -7.81 -11.42 7.73
CA ARG A 19 -8.58 -10.93 8.88
C ARG A 19 -9.97 -10.49 8.48
N THR A 20 -10.91 -10.62 9.41
CA THR A 20 -12.32 -10.30 9.26
C THR A 20 -12.69 -8.99 9.95
N LEU A 21 -13.92 -8.53 9.76
CA LEU A 21 -14.43 -7.39 10.54
C LEU A 21 -14.55 -7.71 12.03
N ALA A 22 -14.72 -8.99 12.41
CA ALA A 22 -14.73 -9.37 13.83
C ALA A 22 -13.35 -9.17 14.49
N ASP A 23 -12.26 -9.43 13.75
CA ASP A 23 -10.90 -9.10 14.21
C ASP A 23 -10.72 -7.59 14.40
N VAL A 24 -11.34 -6.77 13.52
CA VAL A 24 -11.32 -5.31 13.67
C VAL A 24 -12.12 -4.89 14.91
N ASP A 25 -13.31 -5.45 15.10
CA ASP A 25 -14.18 -5.12 16.24
C ASP A 25 -13.50 -5.47 17.57
N ALA A 26 -12.79 -6.61 17.63
CA ALA A 26 -12.05 -7.04 18.83
C ALA A 26 -10.92 -6.09 19.26
N HIS A 27 -10.44 -5.24 18.35
CA HIS A 27 -9.36 -4.28 18.61
C HIS A 27 -9.76 -2.83 18.32
N LYS A 28 -11.05 -2.58 18.10
CA LYS A 28 -11.56 -1.30 17.57
C LYS A 28 -11.13 -0.12 18.45
N ASP A 29 -11.38 -0.17 19.75
CA ASP A 29 -11.07 0.92 20.66
C ASP A 29 -9.57 1.21 20.73
N HIS A 30 -8.75 0.16 20.76
CA HIS A 30 -7.29 0.29 20.72
C HIS A 30 -6.82 0.95 19.43
N ILE A 31 -7.31 0.48 18.28
CA ILE A 31 -6.98 1.07 16.97
C ILE A 31 -7.42 2.53 16.92
N LEU A 32 -8.62 2.87 17.41
CA LEU A 32 -9.10 4.27 17.42
C LEU A 32 -8.22 5.19 18.26
N ASN A 33 -7.71 4.73 19.40
CA ASN A 33 -6.75 5.49 20.20
C ASN A 33 -5.45 5.76 19.43
N LEU A 34 -4.95 4.78 18.66
CA LEU A 34 -3.80 4.96 17.79
C LEU A 34 -4.07 5.90 16.61
N LEU A 35 -5.34 6.03 16.18
CA LEU A 35 -5.75 6.86 15.05
C LEU A 35 -5.96 8.34 15.40
N HIS A 36 -6.22 8.67 16.66
CA HIS A 36 -6.50 10.03 17.12
C HIS A 36 -5.53 11.08 16.53
N PRO A 37 -5.97 12.27 16.08
CA PRO A 37 -7.34 12.80 16.13
C PRO A 37 -8.21 12.36 14.94
N ALA A 38 -7.75 11.44 14.10
CA ALA A 38 -8.53 10.96 12.98
C ALA A 38 -9.67 10.04 13.46
N GLY A 39 -10.86 10.20 12.91
CA GLY A 39 -12.08 9.59 13.45
C GLY A 39 -13.16 9.32 12.42
N THR A 40 -12.80 9.16 11.15
CA THR A 40 -13.77 8.80 10.09
C THR A 40 -13.77 7.30 9.80
N VAL A 41 -14.82 6.82 9.11
CA VAL A 41 -14.88 5.43 8.59
C VAL A 41 -13.66 5.09 7.73
N MET A 42 -13.19 6.03 6.90
CA MET A 42 -12.00 5.81 6.09
C MET A 42 -10.74 5.68 6.95
N ASP A 43 -10.62 6.48 8.01
CA ASP A 43 -9.47 6.41 8.91
C ASP A 43 -9.43 5.05 9.63
N LEU A 44 -10.57 4.57 10.14
CA LEU A 44 -10.65 3.22 10.74
C LEU A 44 -10.34 2.13 9.71
N ASN A 45 -10.90 2.20 8.51
CA ASN A 45 -10.67 1.17 7.49
C ASN A 45 -9.22 1.12 7.00
N ILE A 46 -8.57 2.28 6.84
CA ILE A 46 -7.14 2.34 6.50
C ILE A 46 -6.30 1.86 7.67
N GLY A 47 -6.60 2.35 8.87
CA GLY A 47 -5.87 2.06 10.10
C GLY A 47 -5.89 0.60 10.47
N ALA A 48 -7.08 0.01 10.54
CA ALA A 48 -7.26 -1.40 10.89
C ALA A 48 -6.60 -2.32 9.87
N ALA A 49 -6.74 -2.03 8.57
CA ALA A 49 -6.08 -2.82 7.53
C ALA A 49 -4.55 -2.76 7.65
N LEU A 50 -3.98 -1.58 7.94
CA LEU A 50 -2.54 -1.44 8.14
C LEU A 50 -2.09 -2.13 9.43
N TRP A 51 -2.74 -1.86 10.55
CA TRP A 51 -2.38 -2.42 11.85
C TRP A 51 -2.39 -3.96 11.84
N LEU A 52 -3.46 -4.57 11.31
CA LEU A 52 -3.55 -6.02 11.17
C LEU A 52 -2.44 -6.57 10.26
N ALA A 53 -2.19 -5.93 9.10
CA ALA A 53 -1.16 -6.36 8.17
C ALA A 53 0.25 -6.28 8.77
N VAL A 54 0.54 -5.24 9.56
CA VAL A 54 1.84 -5.02 10.21
C VAL A 54 2.11 -6.04 11.32
N GLY A 55 1.07 -6.60 11.95
CA GLY A 55 1.22 -7.77 12.82
C GLY A 55 1.92 -8.95 12.14
N ALA A 56 1.79 -9.07 10.82
CA ALA A 56 2.48 -10.04 9.96
C ALA A 56 2.41 -11.48 10.49
N SER A 57 1.24 -11.85 10.98
CA SER A 57 0.89 -13.18 11.50
C SER A 57 -0.28 -13.73 10.69
N GLY A 58 -0.08 -14.89 10.07
CA GLY A 58 -1.04 -15.49 9.16
C GLY A 58 -0.52 -16.77 8.50
N THR A 59 -0.99 -17.04 7.29
CA THR A 59 -0.60 -18.26 6.57
C THR A 59 0.59 -18.00 5.66
N LEU A 60 1.63 -18.84 5.74
CA LEU A 60 2.80 -18.72 4.88
C LEU A 60 2.50 -19.20 3.45
N ARG A 61 2.91 -18.40 2.47
CA ARG A 61 3.01 -18.80 1.07
C ARG A 61 4.45 -18.65 0.58
N LEU A 62 5.05 -19.78 0.22
CA LEU A 62 6.37 -19.83 -0.39
C LEU A 62 6.26 -19.74 -1.92
N PRO A 63 7.24 -19.11 -2.60
CA PRO A 63 7.28 -19.15 -4.05
C PRO A 63 7.34 -20.60 -4.54
N PRO A 64 6.72 -20.91 -5.70
CA PRO A 64 6.90 -22.22 -6.31
C PRO A 64 8.40 -22.46 -6.59
N PRO A 65 8.88 -23.72 -6.52
CA PRO A 65 10.24 -24.05 -6.92
C PRO A 65 10.49 -23.53 -8.35
N GLN A 66 11.54 -22.74 -8.53
CA GLN A 66 11.86 -22.17 -9.85
C GLN A 66 12.55 -23.25 -10.69
N THR A 67 11.91 -23.74 -11.74
CA THR A 67 12.60 -24.53 -12.77
C THR A 67 13.50 -23.61 -13.57
N GLN A 68 14.83 -23.75 -13.44
CA GLN A 68 15.73 -23.16 -14.43
C GLN A 68 15.56 -23.93 -15.75
N LEU A 69 15.11 -23.26 -16.80
CA LEU A 69 15.30 -23.74 -18.17
C LEU A 69 16.76 -23.47 -18.54
N GLY A 70 17.62 -24.43 -18.27
CA GLY A 70 19.04 -24.42 -18.61
C GLY A 70 19.52 -25.85 -18.83
N GLU A 71 20.35 -26.01 -19.84
CA GLU A 71 20.81 -27.25 -20.46
C GLU A 71 21.23 -28.36 -19.49
N ALA A 72 21.05 -29.60 -19.97
CA ALA A 72 21.35 -30.86 -19.34
C ALA A 72 22.44 -30.81 -18.23
N GLY A 73 22.02 -31.03 -16.97
CA GLY A 73 22.91 -31.54 -15.92
C GLY A 73 23.06 -30.74 -14.62
N ALA A 74 22.39 -29.60 -14.44
CA ALA A 74 22.51 -28.83 -13.19
C ALA A 74 21.46 -29.24 -12.12
N ALA A 75 21.91 -29.31 -10.87
CA ALA A 75 21.18 -29.79 -9.69
C ALA A 75 19.77 -29.19 -9.51
N ALA A 76 18.86 -29.98 -8.94
CA ALA A 76 17.47 -29.60 -8.63
C ALA A 76 17.38 -28.20 -8.00
N PRO A 77 16.37 -27.39 -8.38
CA PRO A 77 16.29 -26.01 -7.91
C PRO A 77 16.12 -25.96 -6.39
N GLN A 78 17.15 -25.47 -5.70
CA GLN A 78 17.12 -25.37 -4.25
C GLN A 78 16.46 -24.05 -3.84
N GLN A 79 15.39 -24.15 -3.05
CA GLN A 79 14.88 -22.99 -2.33
C GLN A 79 16.00 -22.35 -1.50
N PRO A 80 15.98 -21.02 -1.30
CA PRO A 80 16.93 -20.34 -0.42
C PRO A 80 17.04 -21.08 0.92
N ALA A 81 18.24 -21.27 1.46
CA ALA A 81 18.47 -22.03 2.69
C ALA A 81 17.57 -21.60 3.87
N ALA A 82 17.26 -20.30 3.93
CA ALA A 82 16.37 -19.73 4.94
C ALA A 82 14.91 -20.22 4.83
N ASN A 83 14.47 -20.70 3.66
CA ASN A 83 13.13 -21.24 3.43
C ASN A 83 13.06 -22.76 3.56
N GLN A 84 14.18 -23.48 3.53
CA GLN A 84 14.20 -24.96 3.56
C GLN A 84 13.60 -25.57 4.83
N ARG A 85 13.59 -24.82 5.94
CA ARG A 85 12.96 -25.23 7.22
C ARG A 85 11.47 -24.86 7.31
N LEU A 86 10.89 -24.32 6.25
CA LEU A 86 9.52 -23.81 6.25
C LEU A 86 8.65 -24.65 5.31
N THR A 87 7.43 -24.91 5.74
CA THR A 87 6.41 -25.62 4.96
C THR A 87 5.40 -24.61 4.42
N ASP A 88 5.05 -24.72 3.14
CA ASP A 88 3.98 -23.90 2.56
C ASP A 88 2.65 -24.16 3.27
N GLY A 89 1.90 -23.10 3.55
CA GLY A 89 0.61 -23.19 4.25
C GLY A 89 0.67 -23.32 5.77
N GLN A 90 1.86 -23.37 6.38
CA GLN A 90 1.96 -23.37 7.84
C GLN A 90 1.62 -21.98 8.44
N PRO A 91 1.15 -21.92 9.70
CA PRO A 91 1.07 -20.67 10.45
C PRO A 91 2.44 -20.02 10.58
N TYR A 92 2.51 -18.71 10.36
CA TYR A 92 3.77 -17.98 10.37
C TYR A 92 3.60 -16.56 10.90
N THR A 93 4.52 -16.16 11.77
CA THR A 93 4.65 -14.78 12.25
C THR A 93 6.04 -14.26 11.90
N SER A 94 6.10 -13.15 11.16
CA SER A 94 7.36 -12.54 10.77
C SER A 94 8.07 -11.88 11.95
N ALA A 95 9.34 -12.24 12.17
CA ALA A 95 10.22 -11.62 13.17
C ALA A 95 10.80 -10.25 12.74
N ALA A 96 10.47 -9.77 11.53
CA ALA A 96 11.03 -8.52 11.01
C ALA A 96 10.66 -7.31 11.89
N ARG A 97 11.67 -6.58 12.37
CA ARG A 97 11.46 -5.36 13.17
C ARG A 97 11.31 -4.09 12.34
N VAL A 98 11.53 -4.18 11.03
CA VAL A 98 11.45 -3.04 10.10
C VAL A 98 10.39 -3.34 9.05
N VAL A 99 9.52 -2.35 8.79
CA VAL A 99 8.50 -2.39 7.75
C VAL A 99 8.78 -1.29 6.73
N MET A 100 8.94 -1.65 5.46
CA MET A 100 9.05 -0.68 4.38
C MET A 100 7.66 -0.28 3.91
N LEU A 101 7.33 1.00 3.99
CA LEU A 101 6.05 1.56 3.58
C LEU A 101 6.22 2.47 2.36
N GLY A 102 5.31 2.32 1.39
CA GLY A 102 5.31 3.07 0.13
C GLY A 102 4.81 4.52 0.23
N HIS A 103 4.77 5.11 1.44
CA HIS A 103 4.34 6.49 1.64
C HIS A 103 5.22 7.47 0.87
N GLY A 104 4.60 8.47 0.22
CA GLY A 104 5.27 9.44 -0.62
C GLY A 104 5.24 9.10 -2.12
N ALA A 105 5.04 7.83 -2.51
CA ALA A 105 4.99 7.48 -3.93
C ALA A 105 3.77 8.12 -4.62
N ASP A 106 2.59 8.05 -4.00
CA ASP A 106 1.37 8.62 -4.56
C ASP A 106 1.40 10.15 -4.54
N GLU A 107 1.84 10.75 -3.42
CA GLU A 107 1.89 12.20 -3.18
C GLU A 107 2.89 12.92 -4.08
N GLN A 108 4.02 12.29 -4.40
CA GLN A 108 5.06 12.90 -5.23
C GLN A 108 4.87 12.59 -6.72
N CYS A 109 4.30 11.42 -7.06
CA CYS A 109 4.22 10.94 -8.45
C CYS A 109 2.79 10.86 -8.99
N ALA A 110 1.89 11.68 -8.44
CA ALA A 110 0.51 11.81 -8.91
C ALA A 110 -0.34 10.52 -8.91
N GLY A 111 -0.22 9.67 -7.88
CA GLY A 111 -0.92 8.38 -7.79
C GLY A 111 -2.41 8.42 -7.43
N TYR A 112 -2.92 9.51 -6.85
CA TYR A 112 -4.33 9.63 -6.50
C TYR A 112 -5.22 10.07 -7.67
N GLY A 113 -6.44 9.50 -7.76
CA GLY A 113 -7.42 9.88 -8.78
C GLY A 113 -7.75 11.37 -8.80
N ARG A 114 -7.78 12.03 -7.63
CA ARG A 114 -7.99 13.49 -7.51
C ARG A 114 -6.93 14.32 -8.25
N HIS A 115 -5.70 13.81 -8.41
CA HIS A 115 -4.66 14.50 -9.16
C HIS A 115 -5.05 14.65 -10.63
N ARG A 116 -5.65 13.60 -11.20
CA ARG A 116 -6.19 13.65 -12.56
C ARG A 116 -7.34 14.64 -12.66
N THR A 117 -8.25 14.65 -11.69
CA THR A 117 -9.34 15.65 -11.63
C THR A 117 -8.77 17.08 -11.63
N ARG A 118 -7.74 17.33 -10.82
CA ARG A 118 -7.06 18.63 -10.77
C ARG A 118 -6.30 18.97 -12.04
N PHE A 119 -5.66 18.00 -12.69
CA PHE A 119 -5.01 18.19 -13.97
C PHE A 119 -6.00 18.53 -15.09
N VAL A 120 -7.13 17.84 -15.16
CA VAL A 120 -8.18 18.12 -16.16
C VAL A 120 -8.72 19.54 -15.99
N GLY A 121 -8.96 19.97 -14.75
CA GLY A 121 -9.50 21.31 -14.48
C GLY A 121 -8.48 22.46 -14.53
N GLY A 122 -7.19 22.19 -14.26
CA GLY A 122 -6.18 23.25 -14.05
C GLY A 122 -4.84 23.03 -14.75
N GLY A 123 -4.74 22.03 -15.63
CA GLY A 123 -3.53 21.64 -16.33
C GLY A 123 -2.35 21.34 -15.39
N TRP A 124 -1.14 21.56 -15.88
CA TRP A 124 0.10 21.33 -15.12
C TRP A 124 0.20 22.16 -13.84
N ARG A 125 -0.32 23.40 -13.85
CA ARG A 125 -0.35 24.26 -12.67
C ARG A 125 -1.27 23.69 -11.59
N GLY A 126 -2.47 23.24 -11.98
CA GLY A 126 -3.43 22.59 -11.08
C GLY A 126 -2.86 21.30 -10.46
N LEU A 127 -2.22 20.46 -11.28
CA LEU A 127 -1.55 19.25 -10.78
C LEU A 127 -0.43 19.59 -9.80
N SER A 128 0.49 20.49 -10.16
CA SER A 128 1.61 20.89 -9.31
C SER A 128 1.13 21.45 -7.97
N GLY A 129 0.07 22.27 -7.98
CA GLY A 129 -0.55 22.81 -6.76
C GLY A 129 -1.08 21.71 -5.84
N GLU A 130 -1.81 20.74 -6.37
CA GLU A 130 -2.37 19.64 -5.58
C GLU A 130 -1.26 18.74 -4.99
N LEU A 131 -0.22 18.39 -5.76
CA LEU A 131 0.90 17.58 -5.25
C LEU A 131 1.64 18.29 -4.10
N ARG A 132 1.84 19.61 -4.21
CA ARG A 132 2.46 20.41 -3.14
C ARG A 132 1.63 20.38 -1.86
N VAL A 133 0.30 20.46 -1.97
CA VAL A 133 -0.60 20.33 -0.81
C VAL A 133 -0.41 18.96 -0.17
N ASP A 134 -0.41 17.89 -0.97
CA ASP A 134 -0.26 16.52 -0.48
C ASP A 134 1.07 16.27 0.22
N VAL A 135 2.19 16.69 -0.37
CA VAL A 135 3.51 16.58 0.26
C VAL A 135 3.57 17.36 1.58
N ARG A 136 3.03 18.59 1.62
CA ARG A 136 3.06 19.44 2.82
C ARG A 136 2.22 18.89 3.98
N ARG A 137 1.14 18.16 3.69
CA ARG A 137 0.28 17.55 4.71
C ARG A 137 0.57 16.08 4.97
N LEU A 138 1.54 15.49 4.28
CA LEU A 138 1.83 14.04 4.36
C LEU A 138 2.12 13.60 5.79
N TRP A 139 2.85 14.42 6.55
CA TRP A 139 3.20 14.14 7.95
C TRP A 139 1.97 13.96 8.84
N VAL A 140 0.96 14.81 8.70
CA VAL A 140 -0.24 14.78 9.54
C VAL A 140 -1.32 13.85 8.99
N ARG A 141 -1.41 13.67 7.67
CA ARG A 141 -2.45 12.85 7.02
C ARG A 141 -2.14 11.36 7.01
N ASN A 142 -0.86 10.99 6.91
CA ASN A 142 -0.45 9.59 6.80
C ASN A 142 0.59 9.26 7.87
N LEU A 143 1.76 9.93 7.86
CA LEU A 143 2.93 9.44 8.60
C LEU A 143 2.67 9.33 10.11
N GLY A 144 2.13 10.35 10.77
CA GLY A 144 1.92 10.30 12.21
C GLY A 144 0.90 9.23 12.65
N ARG A 145 -0.15 8.99 11.85
CA ARG A 145 -1.12 7.91 12.09
C ARG A 145 -0.47 6.54 11.89
N ASP A 146 0.19 6.36 10.74
CA ASP A 146 0.70 5.06 10.32
C ASP A 146 1.93 4.64 11.15
N ASP A 147 2.73 5.59 11.60
CA ASP A 147 3.87 5.35 12.51
C ASP A 147 3.42 4.77 13.86
N ARG A 148 2.35 5.32 14.45
CA ARG A 148 1.77 4.79 15.70
C ARG A 148 1.25 3.37 15.53
N LEU A 149 0.55 3.10 14.43
CA LEU A 149 0.04 1.76 14.12
C LEU A 149 1.18 0.74 13.94
N VAL A 150 2.29 1.16 13.35
CA VAL A 150 3.46 0.28 13.13
C VAL A 150 4.23 0.07 14.44
N SER A 151 4.44 1.15 15.19
CA SER A 151 5.17 1.13 16.45
C SER A 151 4.47 0.32 17.54
N ASP A 152 3.13 0.27 17.52
CA ASP A 152 2.33 -0.57 18.43
C ASP A 152 2.68 -2.06 18.33
N TRP A 153 3.09 -2.52 17.14
CA TRP A 153 3.61 -3.88 16.93
C TRP A 153 5.11 -4.06 17.26
N GLY A 154 5.75 -3.04 17.85
CA GLY A 154 7.18 -3.04 18.13
C GLY A 154 8.03 -3.13 16.86
N ARG A 155 7.59 -2.43 15.80
CA ARG A 155 8.26 -2.35 14.49
C ARG A 155 8.55 -0.90 14.12
N GLU A 156 9.58 -0.69 13.31
CA GLU A 156 10.00 0.61 12.78
C GLU A 156 9.52 0.75 11.32
N ALA A 157 8.83 1.84 11.00
CA ALA A 157 8.48 2.18 9.63
C ALA A 157 9.67 2.84 8.90
N ARG A 158 9.96 2.40 7.68
CA ARG A 158 10.90 3.07 6.76
C ARG A 158 10.20 3.47 5.47
N HIS A 159 10.55 4.65 4.98
CA HIS A 159 9.88 5.27 3.83
C HIS A 159 10.87 5.57 2.69
N PRO A 160 11.19 4.58 1.84
CA PRO A 160 12.17 4.76 0.76
C PRO A 160 11.83 5.94 -0.18
N PHE A 161 10.55 6.20 -0.42
CA PHE A 161 10.11 7.32 -1.26
C PHE A 161 10.31 8.69 -0.63
N LEU A 162 10.60 8.76 0.67
CA LEU A 162 10.88 10.01 1.39
C LEU A 162 12.38 10.24 1.61
N ALA A 163 13.24 9.44 0.99
CA ALA A 163 14.66 9.71 0.98
C ALA A 163 14.92 11.08 0.31
N GLU A 164 15.65 11.95 1.01
CA GLU A 164 15.87 13.34 0.58
C GLU A 164 16.39 13.48 -0.87
N PRO A 165 17.39 12.67 -1.33
CA PRO A 165 17.84 12.76 -2.72
C PRO A 165 16.74 12.43 -3.74
N LEU A 166 15.89 11.45 -3.42
CA LEU A 166 14.78 11.06 -4.29
C LEU A 166 13.69 12.14 -4.30
N MET A 167 13.34 12.70 -3.13
CA MET A 167 12.38 13.81 -3.05
C MET A 167 12.87 15.02 -3.85
N ARG A 168 14.15 15.38 -3.72
CA ARG A 168 14.76 16.48 -4.48
C ARG A 168 14.63 16.25 -5.99
N ALA A 169 14.92 15.03 -6.45
CA ALA A 169 14.79 14.67 -7.86
C ALA A 169 13.32 14.78 -8.34
N LEU A 170 12.36 14.22 -7.59
CA LEU A 170 10.95 14.19 -7.99
C LEU A 170 10.26 15.56 -7.91
N LEU A 171 10.59 16.40 -6.92
CA LEU A 171 9.89 17.66 -6.67
C LEU A 171 10.46 18.86 -7.42
N GLY A 172 11.70 18.77 -7.90
CA GLY A 172 12.36 19.89 -8.59
C GLY A 172 13.46 19.52 -9.59
N GLY A 173 14.00 18.30 -9.55
CA GLY A 173 15.06 17.86 -10.46
C GLY A 173 14.56 17.35 -11.81
N VAL A 174 13.27 17.00 -11.92
CA VAL A 174 12.67 16.42 -13.13
C VAL A 174 11.41 17.20 -13.50
N ALA A 175 11.17 17.38 -14.81
CA ALA A 175 9.94 18.03 -15.27
C ALA A 175 8.71 17.21 -14.86
N LEU A 176 7.66 17.87 -14.37
CA LEU A 176 6.45 17.22 -13.84
C LEU A 176 5.81 16.23 -14.83
N ARG A 177 5.89 16.50 -16.14
CA ARG A 177 5.39 15.60 -17.20
C ARG A 177 6.10 14.24 -17.23
N GLU A 178 7.38 14.19 -16.86
CA GLU A 178 8.15 12.94 -16.80
C GLU A 178 7.83 12.19 -15.50
N VAL A 179 7.51 12.93 -14.43
CA VAL A 179 7.05 12.34 -13.16
C VAL A 179 5.67 11.71 -13.32
N ALA A 180 4.76 12.41 -13.99
CA ALA A 180 3.42 11.93 -14.33
C ALA A 180 2.86 12.64 -15.56
N ASP A 181 2.36 11.87 -16.53
CA ASP A 181 1.65 12.38 -17.70
C ASP A 181 0.18 11.97 -17.67
N LEU A 182 -0.63 12.77 -16.99
CA LEU A 182 -2.05 12.50 -16.79
C LEU A 182 -2.92 12.75 -18.03
N ARG A 183 -2.33 13.00 -19.20
CA ARG A 183 -3.04 12.88 -20.49
C ARG A 183 -3.27 11.40 -20.84
N ASN A 184 -2.36 10.53 -20.42
CA ASN A 184 -2.48 9.08 -20.62
C ASN A 184 -3.44 8.45 -19.61
N ALA A 185 -3.91 7.24 -19.92
CA ALA A 185 -4.85 6.49 -19.08
C ALA A 185 -4.29 6.17 -17.67
N PRO A 186 -5.16 5.91 -16.67
CA PRO A 186 -4.75 5.34 -15.40
C PRO A 186 -3.98 4.02 -15.59
N GLY A 187 -2.89 3.82 -14.86
CA GLY A 187 -1.97 2.70 -15.08
C GLY A 187 -0.82 2.99 -16.04
N VAL A 188 -0.85 4.14 -16.72
CA VAL A 188 0.18 4.57 -17.68
C VAL A 188 0.72 5.95 -17.31
N GLY A 189 -0.19 6.91 -17.15
CA GLY A 189 0.15 8.32 -16.93
C GLY A 189 0.47 8.69 -15.49
N ASP A 190 -0.26 8.13 -14.53
CA ASP A 190 0.06 8.29 -13.11
C ASP A 190 1.36 7.56 -12.77
N LYS A 191 2.20 8.17 -11.93
CA LYS A 191 3.50 7.60 -11.51
C LYS A 191 4.41 7.22 -12.67
N HIS A 192 4.34 7.96 -13.77
CA HIS A 192 5.01 7.64 -15.02
C HIS A 192 6.48 7.27 -14.82
N VAL A 193 7.24 8.10 -14.09
CA VAL A 193 8.66 7.84 -13.77
C VAL A 193 8.88 6.51 -13.03
N LEU A 194 8.00 6.16 -12.09
CA LEU A 194 8.11 4.92 -11.33
C LEU A 194 7.79 3.70 -12.20
N ARG A 195 6.80 3.83 -13.08
CA ARG A 195 6.44 2.76 -14.04
C ARG A 195 7.57 2.52 -15.03
N ALA A 196 8.18 3.59 -15.54
CA ALA A 196 9.35 3.50 -16.42
C ALA A 196 10.53 2.83 -15.70
N ALA A 197 10.80 3.20 -14.45
CA ALA A 197 11.85 2.57 -13.65
C ALA A 197 11.60 1.07 -13.42
N LEU A 198 10.37 0.67 -13.06
CA LEU A 198 10.00 -0.74 -12.90
C LEU A 198 10.12 -1.53 -14.20
N ALA A 199 9.71 -0.96 -15.34
CA ALA A 199 9.86 -1.60 -16.64
C ALA A 199 11.34 -1.83 -16.99
N GLN A 200 12.22 -0.86 -16.73
CA GLN A 200 13.67 -1.01 -16.92
C GLN A 200 14.29 -2.07 -16.01
N LEU A 201 13.73 -2.26 -14.82
CA LEU A 201 14.11 -3.34 -13.89
C LEU A 201 13.52 -4.71 -14.28
N GLY A 202 12.78 -4.83 -15.38
CA GLY A 202 12.16 -6.10 -15.77
C GLY A 202 10.97 -6.50 -14.89
N LEU A 203 10.23 -5.52 -14.36
CA LEU A 203 9.04 -5.70 -13.53
C LEU A 203 7.77 -5.15 -14.23
N PRO A 204 7.39 -5.66 -15.43
CA PRO A 204 6.29 -5.12 -16.22
C PRO A 204 4.90 -5.28 -15.57
N GLU A 205 4.64 -6.35 -14.81
CA GLU A 205 3.36 -6.53 -14.13
C GLU A 205 3.20 -5.49 -13.01
N ALA A 206 4.23 -5.29 -12.18
CA ALA A 206 4.24 -4.23 -11.17
C ALA A 206 4.10 -2.84 -11.81
N ALA A 207 4.81 -2.60 -12.91
CA ALA A 207 4.76 -1.34 -13.66
C ALA A 207 3.36 -1.03 -14.23
N ALA A 208 2.54 -2.03 -14.53
CA ALA A 208 1.20 -1.84 -15.09
C ALA A 208 0.10 -1.70 -14.02
N ARG A 209 0.36 -2.01 -12.75
CA ARG A 209 -0.71 -2.00 -11.72
C ARG A 209 -1.24 -0.59 -11.46
N VAL A 210 -2.55 -0.43 -11.59
CA VAL A 210 -3.24 0.81 -11.21
C VAL A 210 -3.25 0.96 -9.70
N LYS A 211 -3.03 2.18 -9.21
CA LYS A 211 -3.05 2.50 -7.77
C LYS A 211 -4.37 2.04 -7.14
N ARG A 212 -4.26 1.34 -6.01
CA ARG A 212 -5.40 0.97 -5.15
C ARG A 212 -5.06 1.27 -3.70
N ALA A 213 -5.93 1.99 -2.99
CA ALA A 213 -5.72 2.25 -1.56
C ALA A 213 -5.89 0.96 -0.75
N ILE A 214 -5.22 0.84 0.40
CA ILE A 214 -5.21 -0.38 1.22
C ILE A 214 -6.63 -0.83 1.59
N GLN A 215 -7.51 0.09 2.00
CA GLN A 215 -8.90 -0.24 2.36
C GLN A 215 -9.74 -0.85 1.21
N PHE A 216 -9.37 -0.55 -0.04
CA PHE A 216 -9.99 -1.14 -1.23
C PHE A 216 -9.31 -2.44 -1.64
N GLY A 217 -7.98 -2.51 -1.46
CA GLY A 217 -7.18 -3.70 -1.74
C GLY A 217 -7.52 -4.87 -0.81
N SER A 218 -7.62 -4.61 0.49
CA SER A 218 -8.03 -5.59 1.51
C SER A 218 -9.53 -5.88 1.52
N ARG A 219 -10.32 -5.12 0.74
CA ARG A 219 -11.80 -5.18 0.69
C ARG A 219 -12.50 -4.83 2.01
N ILE A 220 -11.79 -4.38 3.04
CA ILE A 220 -12.39 -3.92 4.31
C ILE A 220 -13.42 -2.82 4.07
N GLY A 221 -13.14 -1.86 3.18
CA GLY A 221 -14.10 -0.79 2.86
C GLY A 221 -15.39 -1.30 2.25
N LYS A 222 -15.33 -2.37 1.43
CA LYS A 222 -16.53 -3.00 0.85
C LYS A 222 -17.35 -3.71 1.93
N ALA A 223 -16.68 -4.42 2.85
CA ALA A 223 -17.33 -5.15 3.93
C ALA A 223 -17.97 -4.18 4.94
N SER A 224 -17.20 -3.18 5.40
CA SER A 224 -17.69 -2.11 6.28
C SER A 224 -18.86 -1.35 5.66
N ASN A 225 -18.80 -1.00 4.37
CA ASN A 225 -19.91 -0.33 3.69
C ASN A 225 -21.22 -1.12 3.72
N VAL A 226 -21.15 -2.45 3.54
CA VAL A 226 -22.33 -3.31 3.58
C VAL A 226 -22.87 -3.41 5.01
N ARG A 227 -21.98 -3.54 6.01
CA ARG A 227 -22.37 -3.62 7.43
C ARG A 227 -23.04 -2.32 7.91
N GLU A 228 -22.38 -1.18 7.71
CA GLU A 228 -22.83 0.09 8.32
C GLU A 228 -23.88 0.85 7.51
N PHE A 229 -23.96 0.61 6.19
CA PHE A 229 -24.86 1.35 5.30
C PHE A 229 -25.80 0.44 4.50
N GLY A 230 -25.79 -0.87 4.75
CA GLY A 230 -26.59 -1.88 4.04
C GLY A 230 -26.13 -2.20 2.62
N SER A 231 -25.46 -1.27 1.93
CA SER A 231 -24.89 -1.51 0.60
C SER A 231 -23.79 -0.51 0.23
N ASN A 232 -22.93 -0.89 -0.70
CA ASN A 232 -21.93 0.01 -1.28
C ASN A 232 -22.56 1.23 -1.99
N ARG A 233 -23.75 1.06 -2.59
CA ARG A 233 -24.47 2.17 -3.24
C ARG A 233 -24.94 3.20 -2.21
N ALA A 234 -25.49 2.74 -1.10
CA ALA A 234 -25.94 3.60 -0.01
C ALA A 234 -24.75 4.31 0.66
N ALA A 235 -23.65 3.57 0.92
CA ALA A 235 -22.42 4.14 1.45
C ALA A 235 -21.85 5.27 0.58
N ASN A 236 -21.79 5.06 -0.75
CA ASN A 236 -21.31 6.07 -1.68
C ASN A 236 -22.19 7.33 -1.69
N ARG A 237 -23.53 7.18 -1.64
CA ARG A 237 -24.47 8.31 -1.57
C ARG A 237 -24.27 9.16 -0.32
N ARG A 238 -23.84 8.55 0.78
CA ARG A 238 -23.55 9.24 2.05
C ARG A 238 -22.10 9.70 2.19
N ASN A 239 -21.26 9.51 1.16
CA ASN A 239 -19.83 9.75 1.25
C ASN A 239 -19.22 9.05 2.49
N ALA A 240 -19.53 7.76 2.66
CA ALA A 240 -19.24 6.98 3.87
C ALA A 240 -17.83 7.18 4.44
N GLY A 241 -16.80 7.26 3.59
CA GLY A 241 -15.43 7.44 4.03
C GLY A 241 -15.19 8.74 4.83
N SER A 242 -16.02 9.77 4.66
CA SER A 242 -15.90 11.04 5.40
C SER A 242 -16.83 11.11 6.61
N VAL A 243 -17.66 10.09 6.84
CA VAL A 243 -18.57 10.05 8.00
C VAL A 243 -17.74 9.85 9.26
N ALA A 244 -17.99 10.70 10.26
CA ALA A 244 -17.42 10.56 11.60
C ALA A 244 -17.96 9.29 12.27
N LEU A 245 -17.10 8.53 12.92
CA LEU A 245 -17.47 7.26 13.57
C LEU A 245 -18.51 7.47 14.68
N GLU A 246 -18.41 8.57 15.41
CA GLU A 246 -19.38 8.98 16.43
C GLU A 246 -20.80 9.13 15.86
N ALA A 247 -20.92 9.57 14.59
CA ALA A 247 -22.20 9.76 13.93
C ALA A 247 -22.86 8.45 13.47
N LEU A 248 -22.16 7.32 13.52
CA LEU A 248 -22.71 6.03 13.10
C LEU A 248 -23.46 5.29 14.22
N ALA A 249 -23.53 5.82 15.44
CA ALA A 249 -24.12 5.15 16.60
C ALA A 249 -23.59 3.71 16.77
N ILE A 250 -22.31 3.49 16.43
CA ILE A 250 -21.59 2.23 16.64
C ILE A 250 -20.76 2.41 17.91
N THR A 251 -21.42 2.44 19.07
CA THR A 251 -20.77 2.05 20.33
C THR A 251 -20.45 0.58 20.24
#